data_AF-A0A838QWU8-F1
#
_entry.id   AF-A0A838QWU8-F1
#
_cell.length_a   1.000
_cell.length_b   1.000
_cell.length_c   1.000
_cell.angle_alpha   90.00
_cell.angle_beta   90.00
_cell.angle_gamma   90.00
#
_symmetry.space_group_name_H-M   'P 1'
#
loop_
_entity.id
_entity.type
_entity.pdbx_description
1 polymer ?
#
loop_
_entity_poly.entity_id
_entity_poly.type
_entity_poly.pdbx_seq_one_letter_code
_entity_poly.pdbx_strand_id
1 'polypeptide(L)'
;MISRVVRWKRRLRRKFSRTRWVARLLGRDLSAPHSDEPGLIILQIDGLARRQLDAALENGRMPFLRRLLKRGHFEKLSFYSGLPSTTPAVQAEVFFGARTAVPAFQFLDRESGKTCLMYETECAKSVADRLTSEHQPLLEGGRSYANIYAAGAAEARLCAETMSLKTLREMAKPWKLAVALSLYFFTILRVTALAVLELFIALGDMAGGLAGRQHWRAEWHSIWSRVGVSIVMREWL
;
A
#
# COMPACT_ATOMS: atom_id res chain seq x y z
N MET A 1 -3.47 21.37 25.08
CA MET A 1 -3.64 20.38 26.17
C MET A 1 -4.73 19.37 25.84
N ILE A 2 -4.41 18.08 25.71
CA ILE A 2 -5.41 17.03 25.44
C ILE A 2 -6.13 16.67 26.75
N SER A 3 -7.45 16.86 26.81
CA SER A 3 -8.24 16.63 28.02
C SER A 3 -8.13 15.19 28.55
N ARG A 4 -8.27 14.99 29.87
CA ARG A 4 -8.22 13.66 30.52
C ARG A 4 -9.23 12.69 29.90
N VAL A 5 -10.39 13.19 29.48
CA VAL A 5 -11.46 12.43 28.80
C VAL A 5 -11.01 11.92 27.42
N VAL A 6 -10.32 12.74 26.61
CA VAL A 6 -9.80 12.30 25.30
C VAL A 6 -8.72 11.23 25.47
N ARG A 7 -7.87 11.36 26.50
CA ARG A 7 -6.86 10.33 26.83
C ARG A 7 -7.50 9.02 27.27
N TRP A 8 -8.52 9.07 28.11
CA TRP A 8 -9.27 7.88 28.55
C TRP A 8 -10.01 7.19 27.40
N LYS A 9 -10.73 7.96 26.56
CA LYS A 9 -11.40 7.44 25.35
C LYS A 9 -10.40 6.83 24.37
N ARG A 10 -9.23 7.46 24.16
CA ARG A 10 -8.13 6.87 23.38
C ARG A 10 -7.63 5.56 24.00
N ARG A 11 -7.44 5.49 25.32
CA ARG A 11 -6.98 4.26 26.01
C ARG A 11 -7.98 3.12 25.88
N LEU A 12 -9.28 3.37 26.07
CA LEU A 12 -10.33 2.36 25.87
C LEU A 12 -10.39 1.87 24.44
N ARG A 13 -10.47 2.80 23.47
CA ARG A 13 -10.46 2.44 22.04
C ARG A 13 -9.20 1.66 21.65
N ARG A 14 -8.06 1.96 22.26
CA ARG A 14 -6.81 1.20 22.08
C ARG A 14 -6.89 -0.20 22.70
N LYS A 15 -7.50 -0.39 23.88
CA LYS A 15 -7.69 -1.71 24.50
C LYS A 15 -8.63 -2.62 23.68
N PHE A 16 -9.66 -2.05 23.07
CA PHE A 16 -10.65 -2.80 22.28
C PHE A 16 -10.39 -2.78 20.76
N SER A 17 -9.23 -2.28 20.31
CA SER A 17 -8.90 -2.24 18.88
C SER A 17 -8.56 -3.64 18.37
N ARG A 18 -9.46 -4.21 17.55
CA ARG A 18 -9.25 -5.48 16.82
C ARG A 18 -7.87 -5.55 16.16
N THR A 19 -7.47 -4.47 15.49
CA THR A 19 -6.16 -4.33 14.84
C THR A 19 -4.99 -4.54 15.82
N ARG A 20 -5.10 -4.06 17.06
CA ARG A 20 -4.05 -4.26 18.08
C ARG A 20 -4.01 -5.69 18.60
N TRP A 21 -5.15 -6.33 18.75
CA TRP A 21 -5.23 -7.74 19.14
C TRP A 21 -4.59 -8.62 18.07
N VAL A 22 -4.94 -8.40 16.80
CA VAL A 22 -4.32 -9.11 15.66
C VAL A 22 -2.83 -8.83 15.59
N ALA A 23 -2.40 -7.58 15.74
CA ALA A 23 -0.98 -7.24 15.72
C ALA A 23 -0.20 -7.96 16.83
N ARG A 24 -0.70 -7.96 18.08
CA ARG A 24 -0.08 -8.71 19.18
C ARG A 24 -0.02 -10.21 18.91
N LEU A 25 -1.08 -10.77 18.35
CA LEU A 25 -1.16 -12.19 17.98
C LEU A 25 -0.16 -12.56 16.88
N LEU A 26 0.13 -11.62 15.98
CA LEU A 26 1.16 -11.73 14.95
C LEU A 26 2.58 -11.43 15.49
N GLY A 27 2.74 -11.23 16.81
CA GLY A 27 4.03 -10.88 17.42
C GLY A 27 4.51 -9.47 17.07
N ARG A 28 3.60 -8.58 16.63
CA ARG A 28 3.94 -7.24 16.14
C ARG A 28 3.91 -6.25 17.28
N ASP A 29 5.05 -5.63 17.55
CA ASP A 29 5.08 -4.50 18.45
C ASP A 29 4.51 -3.24 17.79
N LEU A 30 3.35 -2.83 18.30
CA LEU A 30 2.68 -1.58 17.93
C LEU A 30 3.06 -0.41 18.84
N SER A 31 3.92 -0.65 19.80
CA SER A 31 4.35 0.32 20.80
C SER A 31 5.82 0.63 20.53
N ALA A 32 6.07 1.53 19.56
CA ALA A 32 7.36 2.19 19.56
C ALA A 32 7.54 2.89 20.92
N PRO A 33 8.75 2.86 21.53
CA PRO A 33 9.05 3.68 22.69
C PRO A 33 8.62 5.12 22.40
N HIS A 34 8.04 5.78 23.39
CA HIS A 34 7.75 7.20 23.21
C HIS A 34 9.08 7.92 23.11
N SER A 35 9.40 8.43 21.93
CA SER A 35 10.48 9.39 21.73
C SER A 35 9.88 10.78 21.62
N ASP A 36 10.54 11.74 22.26
CA ASP A 36 10.28 13.17 22.10
C ASP A 36 11.06 13.76 20.91
N GLU A 37 11.93 12.96 20.28
CA GLU A 37 12.63 13.35 19.06
C GLU A 37 11.68 13.41 17.86
N PRO A 38 11.82 14.41 16.96
CA PRO A 38 11.03 14.47 15.74
C PRO A 38 11.25 13.24 14.85
N GLY A 39 10.17 12.52 14.55
CA GLY A 39 10.19 11.41 13.60
C GLY A 39 9.72 11.83 12.21
N LEU A 40 10.19 11.11 11.18
CA LEU A 40 9.73 11.27 9.79
C LEU A 40 8.70 10.20 9.44
N ILE A 41 7.58 10.62 8.84
CA ILE A 41 6.61 9.71 8.22
C ILE A 41 6.43 10.15 6.78
N ILE A 42 6.78 9.27 5.85
CA ILE A 42 6.56 9.45 4.42
C ILE A 42 5.36 8.60 4.03
N LEU A 43 4.37 9.21 3.39
CA LEU A 43 3.23 8.51 2.81
C LEU A 43 3.26 8.68 1.30
N GLN A 44 3.55 7.59 0.59
CA GLN A 44 3.46 7.53 -0.86
C GLN A 44 2.07 7.00 -1.25
N ILE A 45 1.36 7.74 -2.10
CA ILE A 45 0.12 7.28 -2.72
C ILE A 45 0.43 7.03 -4.18
N ASP A 46 0.51 5.76 -4.57
CA ASP A 46 0.88 5.37 -5.92
C ASP A 46 -0.13 5.91 -6.95
N GLY A 47 0.36 6.38 -8.09
CA GLY A 47 -0.44 6.92 -9.18
C GLY A 47 -1.26 8.18 -8.87
N LEU A 48 -1.04 8.87 -7.74
CA LEU A 48 -1.81 10.06 -7.39
C LEU A 48 -1.43 11.28 -8.25
N ALA A 49 -2.21 11.50 -9.30
CA ALA A 49 -2.06 12.69 -10.13
C ALA A 49 -2.45 13.97 -9.38
N ARG A 50 -1.62 15.01 -9.48
CA ARG A 50 -1.86 16.32 -8.87
C ARG A 50 -3.22 16.92 -9.23
N ARG A 51 -3.62 16.83 -10.50
CA ARG A 51 -4.93 17.33 -10.98
C ARG A 51 -6.10 16.64 -10.28
N GLN A 52 -6.00 15.34 -10.00
CA GLN A 52 -7.04 14.59 -9.30
C GLN A 52 -7.12 14.96 -7.82
N LEU A 53 -5.97 15.18 -7.17
CA LEU A 53 -5.92 15.67 -5.79
C LEU A 53 -6.58 17.05 -5.67
N ASP A 54 -6.26 17.96 -6.60
CA ASP A 54 -6.82 19.32 -6.62
C ASP A 54 -8.34 19.30 -6.85
N ALA A 55 -8.82 18.54 -7.85
CA ALA A 55 -10.24 18.37 -8.10
C ALA A 55 -10.99 17.76 -6.89
N ALA A 56 -10.38 16.79 -6.19
CA ALA A 56 -10.99 16.20 -4.99
C ALA A 56 -11.09 17.19 -3.83
N LEU A 57 -10.11 18.09 -3.67
CA LEU A 57 -10.12 19.15 -2.66
C LEU A 57 -11.17 20.22 -2.97
N GLU A 58 -11.28 20.64 -4.23
CA GLU A 58 -12.25 21.63 -4.71
C GLU A 58 -13.69 21.13 -4.54
N ASN A 59 -13.94 19.87 -4.95
CA ASN A 59 -15.24 19.20 -4.80
C ASN A 59 -15.58 18.80 -3.35
N GLY A 60 -14.75 19.19 -2.36
CA GLY A 60 -15.03 18.93 -0.95
C GLY A 60 -14.92 17.47 -0.52
N ARG A 61 -14.32 16.59 -1.34
CA ARG A 61 -14.17 15.14 -1.05
C ARG A 61 -13.09 14.84 0.00
N MET A 62 -12.21 15.80 0.30
CA MET A 62 -11.13 15.66 1.27
C MET A 62 -11.15 16.76 2.36
N PRO A 63 -12.21 16.84 3.18
CA PRO A 63 -12.42 17.95 4.11
C PRO A 63 -11.34 18.06 5.20
N PHE A 64 -10.77 16.93 5.62
CA PHE A 64 -9.67 16.90 6.59
C PHE A 64 -8.39 17.52 6.02
N LEU A 65 -7.95 17.07 4.84
CA LEU A 65 -6.75 17.60 4.18
C LEU A 65 -6.91 19.08 3.82
N ARG A 66 -8.10 19.48 3.30
CA ARG A 66 -8.41 20.89 3.02
C ARG A 66 -8.27 21.77 4.26
N ARG A 67 -8.69 21.27 5.43
CA ARG A 67 -8.54 21.99 6.71
C ARG A 67 -7.09 22.12 7.14
N LEU A 68 -6.26 21.09 6.91
CA LEU A 68 -4.83 21.12 7.23
C LEU A 68 -4.10 22.16 6.37
N LEU A 69 -4.35 22.18 5.07
CA LEU A 69 -3.77 23.17 4.15
C LEU A 69 -4.21 24.60 4.51
N LYS A 70 -5.50 24.81 4.81
CA LYS A 70 -6.02 26.13 5.22
C LYS A 70 -5.41 26.68 6.51
N ARG A 71 -4.91 25.81 7.40
CA ARG A 71 -4.26 26.24 8.65
C ARG A 71 -2.84 26.76 8.44
N GLY A 72 -2.29 26.65 7.23
CA GLY A 72 -0.96 27.18 6.90
C GLY A 72 0.21 26.38 7.48
N HIS A 73 -0.02 25.21 8.07
CA HIS A 73 1.05 24.35 8.59
C HIS A 73 1.61 23.38 7.55
N PHE A 74 0.97 23.28 6.37
CA PHE A 74 1.33 22.34 5.32
C PHE A 74 1.27 23.03 3.97
N GLU A 75 2.28 22.75 3.15
CA GLU A 75 2.38 23.24 1.79
C GLU A 75 2.03 22.15 0.78
N LYS A 76 1.49 22.58 -0.36
CA LYS A 76 1.14 21.70 -1.47
C LYS A 76 2.15 21.92 -2.60
N LEU A 77 3.21 21.13 -2.60
CA LEU A 77 4.28 21.19 -3.61
C LEU A 77 4.00 20.24 -4.77
N SER A 78 4.58 20.54 -5.93
CA SER A 78 4.60 19.63 -7.07
C SER A 78 5.83 18.75 -6.97
N PHE A 79 5.67 17.44 -7.19
CA PHE A 79 6.74 16.46 -7.18
C PHE A 79 6.95 15.94 -8.60
N TYR A 80 8.18 16.04 -9.11
CA TYR A 80 8.55 15.42 -10.37
C TYR A 80 8.95 13.97 -10.11
N SER A 81 8.22 13.02 -10.69
CA SER A 81 8.44 11.59 -10.49
C SER A 81 9.63 11.01 -11.25
N GLY A 82 10.37 11.82 -12.01
CA GLY A 82 11.43 11.31 -12.87
C GLY A 82 10.92 10.55 -14.11
N LEU A 83 11.88 10.06 -14.89
CA LEU A 83 11.68 9.14 -16.01
C LEU A 83 12.61 7.93 -15.81
N PRO A 84 12.11 6.69 -15.83
CA PRO A 84 10.69 6.34 -15.98
C PRO A 84 9.88 6.68 -14.71
N SER A 85 8.62 7.05 -14.88
CA SER A 85 7.70 7.37 -13.76
C SER A 85 7.11 6.11 -13.12
N THR A 86 7.89 5.04 -13.01
CA THR A 86 7.47 3.76 -12.42
C THR A 86 7.81 3.73 -10.93
N THR A 87 6.98 3.07 -10.13
CA THR A 87 7.17 2.91 -8.67
C THR A 87 8.61 2.52 -8.27
N PRO A 88 9.27 1.52 -8.89
CA PRO A 88 10.66 1.17 -8.54
C PRO A 88 11.70 2.24 -8.90
N ALA A 89 11.50 3.03 -9.95
CA ALA A 89 12.44 4.11 -10.28
C ALA A 89 12.25 5.31 -9.34
N VAL A 90 11.00 5.70 -9.09
CA VAL A 90 10.65 6.77 -8.15
C VAL A 90 11.16 6.45 -6.74
N GLN A 91 10.92 5.21 -6.27
CA GLN A 91 11.36 4.80 -4.94
C GLN A 91 12.87 4.72 -4.83
N ALA A 92 13.60 4.35 -5.89
CA ALA A 92 15.05 4.38 -5.87
C ALA A 92 15.57 5.82 -5.67
N GLU A 93 15.00 6.80 -6.37
CA GLU A 93 15.39 8.19 -6.21
C GLU A 93 14.99 8.75 -4.83
N VAL A 94 13.80 8.44 -4.33
CA VAL A 94 13.33 8.88 -3.01
C VAL A 94 14.15 8.28 -1.87
N PHE A 95 14.48 6.99 -1.95
CA PHE A 95 15.11 6.27 -0.85
C PHE A 95 16.64 6.25 -0.88
N PHE A 96 17.24 6.35 -2.07
CA PHE A 96 18.69 6.23 -2.24
C PHE A 96 19.29 7.44 -2.98
N GLY A 97 18.48 8.38 -3.47
CA GLY A 97 18.96 9.46 -4.35
C GLY A 97 19.36 8.98 -5.76
N ALA A 98 19.10 7.71 -6.08
CA ALA A 98 19.53 7.08 -7.31
C ALA A 98 18.51 7.31 -8.45
N ARG A 99 18.85 8.21 -9.36
CA ARG A 99 18.06 8.45 -10.58
C ARG A 99 18.17 7.28 -11.54
N THR A 100 17.09 6.99 -12.27
CA THR A 100 17.09 6.00 -13.36
C THR A 100 17.61 4.62 -12.96
N ALA A 101 17.47 4.23 -11.70
CA ALA A 101 18.02 2.97 -11.17
C ALA A 101 17.53 1.73 -11.92
N VAL A 102 16.32 1.79 -12.46
CA VAL A 102 15.76 0.81 -13.38
C VAL A 102 15.12 1.51 -14.58
N PRO A 103 15.17 0.90 -15.78
CA PRO A 103 14.65 1.53 -17.01
C PRO A 103 13.13 1.39 -17.15
N ALA A 104 12.51 0.44 -16.45
CA ALA A 104 11.07 0.18 -16.48
C ALA A 104 10.67 -0.69 -15.26
N PHE A 105 9.38 -0.99 -15.13
CA PHE A 105 8.89 -1.94 -14.12
C PHE A 105 9.27 -3.40 -14.45
N GLN A 106 9.34 -3.72 -15.74
CA GLN A 106 9.82 -4.99 -16.28
C GLN A 106 10.91 -4.69 -17.30
N PHE A 107 12.06 -5.35 -17.18
CA PHE A 107 13.19 -5.14 -18.09
C PHE A 107 14.07 -6.38 -18.19
N LEU A 108 14.84 -6.50 -19.27
CA LEU A 108 15.85 -7.56 -19.41
C LEU A 108 17.10 -7.14 -18.64
N ASP A 109 17.48 -7.90 -17.63
CA ASP A 109 18.77 -7.75 -16.99
C ASP A 109 19.85 -8.34 -17.90
N ARG A 110 20.82 -7.50 -18.28
CA ARG A 110 21.89 -7.89 -19.22
C ARG A 110 22.91 -8.82 -18.60
N GLU A 111 23.14 -8.73 -17.29
CA GLU A 111 24.14 -9.58 -16.62
C GLU A 111 23.63 -11.01 -16.46
N SER A 112 22.38 -11.18 -16.02
CA SER A 112 21.78 -12.51 -15.87
C SER A 112 21.14 -13.06 -17.15
N GLY A 113 20.84 -12.21 -18.13
CA GLY A 113 20.07 -12.56 -19.33
C GLY A 113 18.60 -12.89 -19.05
N LYS A 114 18.10 -12.60 -17.84
CA LYS A 114 16.73 -12.89 -17.41
C LYS A 114 15.87 -11.63 -17.42
N THR A 115 14.58 -11.81 -17.69
CA THR A 115 13.61 -10.74 -17.51
C THR A 115 13.37 -10.52 -16.03
N CYS A 116 13.68 -9.32 -15.55
CA CYS A 116 13.37 -8.84 -14.23
C CYS A 116 11.96 -8.23 -14.19
N LEU A 117 11.16 -8.59 -13.18
CA LEU A 117 9.96 -7.86 -12.80
C LEU A 117 10.10 -7.34 -11.37
N MET A 118 9.84 -6.05 -11.15
CA MET A 118 10.12 -5.41 -9.86
C MET A 118 9.16 -5.79 -8.71
N TYR A 119 8.15 -6.64 -8.95
CA TYR A 119 7.40 -7.29 -7.87
C TYR A 119 8.04 -8.62 -7.42
N GLU A 120 8.99 -9.16 -8.19
CA GLU A 120 9.67 -10.41 -7.86
C GLU A 120 10.81 -10.15 -6.89
N THR A 121 10.83 -10.93 -5.82
CA THR A 121 11.78 -10.76 -4.71
C THR A 121 13.23 -10.84 -5.17
N GLU A 122 13.57 -11.80 -6.04
CA GLU A 122 14.94 -11.98 -6.52
C GLU A 122 15.44 -10.75 -7.28
N CYS A 123 14.61 -10.19 -8.17
CA CYS A 123 15.02 -9.00 -8.90
C CYS A 123 15.03 -7.75 -8.02
N ALA A 124 13.96 -7.50 -7.25
CA ALA A 124 13.89 -6.35 -6.37
C ALA A 124 15.08 -6.32 -5.39
N LYS A 125 15.47 -7.48 -4.88
CA LYS A 125 16.65 -7.64 -4.01
C LYS A 125 17.97 -7.38 -4.74
N SER A 126 18.17 -7.94 -5.93
CA SER A 126 19.38 -7.67 -6.73
C SER A 126 19.59 -6.17 -6.96
N VAL A 127 18.54 -5.45 -7.34
CA VAL A 127 18.59 -3.99 -7.53
C VAL A 127 18.84 -3.26 -6.20
N ALA A 128 18.18 -3.67 -5.12
CA ALA A 128 18.35 -3.07 -3.79
C ALA A 128 19.78 -3.24 -3.24
N ASP A 129 20.37 -4.42 -3.41
CA ASP A 129 21.73 -4.73 -2.97
C ASP A 129 22.74 -3.84 -3.71
N ARG A 130 22.58 -3.67 -5.03
CA ARG A 130 23.39 -2.73 -5.82
C ARG A 130 23.22 -1.29 -5.32
N LEU A 131 21.98 -0.82 -5.15
CA LEU A 131 21.70 0.54 -4.66
C LEU A 131 22.31 0.80 -3.28
N THR A 132 22.23 -0.17 -2.37
CA THR A 132 22.78 -0.08 -1.02
C THR A 132 24.32 -0.07 -1.03
N SER A 133 24.96 -0.71 -2.01
CA SER A 133 26.42 -0.67 -2.15
C SER A 133 26.97 0.68 -2.63
N GLU A 134 26.14 1.47 -3.32
CA GLU A 134 26.54 2.73 -3.96
C GLU A 134 25.99 3.97 -3.23
N HIS A 135 24.92 3.83 -2.46
CA HIS A 135 24.16 4.93 -1.87
C HIS A 135 23.75 4.65 -0.43
N GLN A 136 23.58 5.71 0.37
CA GLN A 136 23.04 5.59 1.72
C GLN A 136 21.49 5.44 1.69
N PRO A 137 20.92 4.40 2.30
CA PRO A 137 19.47 4.23 2.40
C PRO A 137 18.81 5.22 3.36
N LEU A 138 17.65 5.77 2.97
CA LEU A 138 16.89 6.73 3.79
C LEU A 138 16.28 6.14 5.06
N LEU A 139 15.95 4.84 5.08
CA LEU A 139 15.15 4.23 6.16
C LEU A 139 15.98 3.39 7.14
N GLU A 140 17.30 3.59 7.22
CA GLU A 140 18.17 2.90 8.18
C GLU A 140 17.61 2.95 9.61
N GLY A 141 17.47 1.78 10.25
CA GLY A 141 16.89 1.66 11.60
C GLY A 141 15.37 1.93 11.69
N GLY A 142 14.75 2.35 10.59
CA GLY A 142 13.33 2.65 10.46
C GLY A 142 12.47 1.45 10.08
N ARG A 143 11.28 1.74 9.55
CA ARG A 143 10.32 0.73 9.09
C ARG A 143 9.76 1.09 7.71
N SER A 144 9.63 0.08 6.84
CA SER A 144 9.09 0.21 5.48
C SER A 144 7.82 -0.65 5.33
N TYR A 145 6.82 -0.15 4.62
CA TYR A 145 5.52 -0.81 4.44
C TYR A 145 5.05 -0.68 3.00
N ALA A 146 4.74 -1.81 2.35
CA ALA A 146 4.17 -1.88 1.01
C ALA A 146 5.02 -1.18 -0.08
N ASN A 147 6.36 -1.24 0.05
CA ASN A 147 7.30 -0.64 -0.89
C ASN A 147 8.02 -1.71 -1.74
N ILE A 148 8.63 -1.33 -2.86
CA ILE A 148 9.50 -2.22 -3.62
C ILE A 148 10.78 -2.51 -2.83
N TYR A 149 11.40 -1.46 -2.28
CA TYR A 149 12.64 -1.55 -1.50
C TYR A 149 12.40 -1.38 0.00
N ALA A 150 13.19 -2.08 0.80
CA ALA A 150 13.28 -1.91 2.24
C ALA A 150 14.06 -0.64 2.60
N ALA A 151 15.02 -0.24 1.75
CA ALA A 151 15.83 0.95 1.93
C ALA A 151 16.51 1.02 3.31
N GLY A 152 17.16 -0.07 3.72
CA GLY A 152 17.87 -0.15 5.00
C GLY A 152 16.96 -0.26 6.24
N ALA A 153 15.63 -0.34 6.06
CA ALA A 153 14.70 -0.48 7.18
C ALA A 153 14.98 -1.74 8.00
N ALA A 154 15.05 -1.58 9.32
CA ALA A 154 15.16 -2.70 10.26
C ALA A 154 13.96 -3.65 10.18
N GLU A 155 12.80 -3.13 9.75
CA GLU A 155 11.61 -3.93 9.46
C GLU A 155 10.91 -3.46 8.19
N ALA A 156 10.91 -4.28 7.15
CA ALA A 156 10.17 -4.05 5.91
C ALA A 156 9.04 -5.07 5.74
N ARG A 157 7.79 -4.61 5.58
CA ARG A 157 6.60 -5.46 5.48
C ARG A 157 5.88 -5.26 4.15
N LEU A 158 5.38 -6.36 3.56
CA LEU A 158 4.76 -6.35 2.22
C LEU A 158 5.69 -5.69 1.19
N CYS A 159 6.99 -5.89 1.37
CA CYS A 159 8.01 -5.25 0.56
C CYS A 159 8.55 -6.24 -0.47
N ALA A 160 8.60 -5.86 -1.74
CA ALA A 160 9.01 -6.79 -2.80
C ALA A 160 10.39 -7.39 -2.51
N GLU A 161 11.36 -6.55 -2.11
CA GLU A 161 12.72 -6.95 -1.72
C GLU A 161 12.77 -8.02 -0.61
N THR A 162 11.91 -7.92 0.41
CA THR A 162 11.97 -8.79 1.61
C THR A 162 10.87 -9.86 1.65
N MET A 163 9.96 -9.87 0.67
CA MET A 163 8.88 -10.85 0.59
C MET A 163 9.44 -12.24 0.26
N SER A 164 9.70 -13.03 1.29
CA SER A 164 10.07 -14.44 1.13
C SER A 164 8.86 -15.36 1.31
N LEU A 165 8.88 -16.53 0.65
CA LEU A 165 7.90 -17.61 0.86
C LEU A 165 7.79 -18.03 2.34
N LYS A 166 8.89 -17.92 3.10
CA LYS A 166 8.91 -18.19 4.54
C LYS A 166 8.06 -17.18 5.29
N THR A 167 8.20 -15.88 4.98
CA THR A 167 7.39 -14.79 5.57
C THR A 167 5.90 -14.98 5.28
N LEU A 168 5.55 -15.38 4.05
CA LEU A 168 4.16 -15.69 3.67
C LEU A 168 3.60 -16.88 4.45
N ARG A 169 4.38 -17.98 4.57
CA ARG A 169 3.97 -19.17 5.32
C ARG A 169 3.80 -18.90 6.82
N GLU A 170 4.64 -18.04 7.39
CA GLU A 170 4.51 -17.62 8.79
C GLU A 170 3.27 -16.78 9.08
N MET A 171 2.85 -15.99 8.09
CA MET A 171 1.60 -15.23 8.12
C MET A 171 0.39 -16.15 7.89
N ALA A 172 0.55 -17.23 7.13
CA ALA A 172 -0.51 -18.20 6.80
C ALA A 172 -0.68 -19.36 7.81
N LYS A 173 -0.10 -19.28 9.03
CA LYS A 173 -0.33 -20.32 10.05
C LYS A 173 -1.84 -20.42 10.36
N PRO A 174 -2.44 -21.62 10.33
CA PRO A 174 -3.90 -21.79 10.31
C PRO A 174 -4.62 -21.19 11.52
N TRP A 175 -4.00 -21.23 12.70
CA TRP A 175 -4.57 -20.62 13.90
C TRP A 175 -4.57 -19.08 13.84
N LYS A 176 -3.55 -18.45 13.24
CA LYS A 176 -3.51 -16.99 13.02
C LYS A 176 -4.59 -16.57 12.05
N LEU A 177 -4.80 -17.36 11.00
CA LEU A 177 -5.89 -17.18 10.05
C LEU A 177 -7.25 -17.33 10.74
N ALA A 178 -7.47 -18.37 11.54
CA ALA A 178 -8.72 -18.58 12.26
C ALA A 178 -9.07 -17.39 13.18
N VAL A 179 -8.09 -16.87 13.93
CA VAL A 179 -8.30 -15.69 14.78
C VAL A 179 -8.58 -14.44 13.95
N ALA A 180 -7.87 -14.22 12.85
CA ALA A 180 -8.13 -13.10 11.95
C ALA A 180 -9.54 -13.20 11.33
N LEU A 181 -9.92 -14.37 10.81
CA LEU A 181 -11.24 -14.65 10.25
C LEU A 181 -12.36 -14.42 11.27
N SER A 182 -12.17 -14.86 12.53
CA SER A 182 -13.13 -14.62 13.61
C SER A 182 -13.26 -13.12 13.94
N LEU A 183 -12.13 -12.43 14.11
CA LEU A 183 -12.13 -11.00 14.45
C LEU A 183 -12.67 -10.11 13.32
N TYR A 184 -12.50 -10.52 12.07
CA TYR A 184 -12.98 -9.79 10.89
C TYR A 184 -14.22 -10.43 10.26
N PHE A 185 -14.90 -11.36 10.93
CA PHE A 185 -16.02 -12.12 10.38
C PHE A 185 -17.09 -11.23 9.71
N PHE A 186 -17.58 -10.22 10.42
CA PHE A 186 -18.58 -9.28 9.89
C PHE A 186 -18.05 -8.41 8.73
N THR A 187 -16.76 -8.08 8.74
CA THR A 187 -16.12 -7.35 7.64
C THR A 187 -16.07 -8.25 6.41
N ILE A 188 -15.64 -9.50 6.57
CA ILE A 188 -15.61 -10.49 5.49
C ILE A 188 -17.01 -10.68 4.92
N LEU A 189 -18.01 -10.91 5.77
CA LEU A 189 -19.40 -11.07 5.35
C LEU A 189 -19.90 -9.86 4.52
N ARG A 190 -19.64 -8.64 4.99
CA ARG A 190 -19.99 -7.41 4.27
C ARG A 190 -19.29 -7.31 2.92
N VAL A 191 -17.98 -7.57 2.88
CA VAL A 191 -17.17 -7.53 1.65
C VAL A 191 -17.66 -8.57 0.66
N THR A 192 -17.95 -9.79 1.12
CA THR A 192 -18.49 -10.86 0.28
C THR A 192 -19.87 -10.47 -0.27
N ALA A 193 -20.76 -9.92 0.57
CA ALA A 193 -22.08 -9.48 0.11
C ALA A 193 -21.98 -8.35 -0.94
N LEU A 194 -21.11 -7.37 -0.73
CA LEU A 194 -20.86 -6.30 -1.71
C LEU A 194 -20.24 -6.84 -2.99
N ALA A 195 -19.29 -7.78 -2.90
CA ALA A 195 -18.66 -8.40 -4.06
C ALA A 195 -19.66 -9.20 -4.90
N VAL A 196 -20.57 -9.93 -4.25
CA VAL A 196 -21.65 -10.66 -4.92
C VAL A 196 -22.61 -9.68 -5.60
N LEU A 197 -22.98 -8.59 -4.93
CA LEU A 197 -23.83 -7.54 -5.52
C LEU A 197 -23.20 -6.92 -6.76
N GLU A 198 -21.92 -6.54 -6.69
CA GLU A 198 -21.20 -5.96 -7.83
C GLU A 198 -21.03 -6.96 -8.97
N LEU A 199 -20.84 -8.25 -8.66
CA LEU A 199 -20.83 -9.31 -9.66
C LEU A 199 -22.16 -9.37 -10.41
N PHE A 200 -23.30 -9.30 -9.70
CA PHE A 200 -24.62 -9.26 -10.35
C PHE A 200 -24.82 -8.01 -11.22
N ILE A 201 -24.40 -6.84 -10.72
CA ILE A 201 -24.46 -5.59 -11.50
C ILE A 201 -23.60 -5.71 -12.76
N ALA A 202 -22.36 -6.20 -12.62
CA ALA A 202 -21.42 -6.29 -13.72
C ALA A 202 -21.84 -7.34 -14.76
N LEU A 203 -22.51 -8.43 -14.34
CA LEU A 203 -23.15 -9.39 -15.27
C LEU A 203 -24.33 -8.76 -16.02
N GLY A 204 -25.11 -7.90 -15.36
CA GLY A 204 -26.15 -7.11 -16.00
C GLY A 204 -25.60 -6.12 -17.03
N ASP A 205 -24.55 -5.38 -16.67
CA ASP A 205 -23.82 -4.48 -17.56
C ASP A 205 -23.27 -5.23 -18.78
N MET A 206 -22.68 -6.42 -18.57
CA MET A 206 -22.16 -7.29 -19.64
C MET A 206 -23.25 -7.80 -20.58
N ALA A 207 -24.41 -8.20 -20.06
CA ALA A 207 -25.54 -8.63 -20.89
C ALA A 207 -26.06 -7.47 -21.76
N GLY A 208 -26.11 -6.25 -21.23
CA GLY A 208 -26.41 -5.04 -21.99
C GLY A 208 -25.33 -4.68 -23.03
N GLY A 209 -24.05 -4.85 -22.68
CA GLY A 209 -22.90 -4.60 -23.56
C GLY A 209 -22.79 -5.58 -24.73
N LEU A 210 -23.11 -6.86 -24.51
CA LEU A 210 -23.19 -7.89 -25.57
C LEU A 210 -24.27 -7.56 -26.61
N ALA A 211 -25.42 -7.03 -26.18
CA ALA A 211 -26.46 -6.55 -27.10
C ALA A 211 -25.98 -5.34 -27.94
N GLY A 212 -25.01 -4.57 -27.43
CA GLY A 212 -24.36 -3.43 -28.08
C GLY A 212 -23.14 -3.75 -28.95
N ARG A 213 -22.80 -5.05 -29.17
CA ARG A 213 -21.62 -5.52 -29.95
C ARG A 213 -20.25 -5.12 -29.39
N GLN A 214 -20.08 -5.03 -28.07
CA GLN A 214 -18.75 -4.87 -27.46
C GLN A 214 -18.01 -6.22 -27.28
N HIS A 215 -16.68 -6.18 -27.17
CA HIS A 215 -15.83 -7.38 -27.10
C HIS A 215 -15.97 -8.10 -25.75
N TRP A 216 -16.63 -9.26 -25.73
CA TRP A 216 -16.91 -10.08 -24.54
C TRP A 216 -15.69 -10.41 -23.67
N ARG A 217 -14.49 -10.56 -24.26
CA ARG A 217 -13.25 -10.86 -23.52
C ARG A 217 -12.78 -9.70 -22.65
N ALA A 218 -12.95 -8.47 -23.12
CA ALA A 218 -12.56 -7.27 -22.38
C ALA A 218 -13.50 -7.02 -21.21
N GLU A 219 -14.80 -7.26 -21.40
CA GLU A 219 -15.79 -7.17 -20.32
C GLU A 219 -15.55 -8.21 -19.22
N TRP A 220 -15.21 -9.45 -19.59
CA TRP A 220 -14.89 -10.50 -18.62
C TRP A 220 -13.71 -10.15 -17.70
N HIS A 221 -12.60 -9.67 -18.25
CA HIS A 221 -11.45 -9.22 -17.45
C HIS A 221 -11.78 -7.97 -16.61
N SER A 222 -12.61 -7.08 -17.13
CA SER A 222 -13.07 -5.88 -16.41
C SER A 222 -13.86 -6.27 -15.16
N ILE A 223 -14.74 -7.27 -15.21
CA ILE A 223 -15.53 -7.75 -14.06
C ILE A 223 -14.62 -8.16 -12.89
N TRP A 224 -13.60 -9.00 -13.15
CA TRP A 224 -12.67 -9.46 -12.12
C TRP A 224 -11.85 -8.33 -11.53
N SER A 225 -11.38 -7.39 -12.37
CA SER A 225 -10.66 -6.21 -11.91
C SER A 225 -11.54 -5.28 -11.06
N ARG A 226 -12.81 -5.11 -11.45
CA ARG A 226 -13.78 -4.23 -10.78
C ARG A 226 -14.15 -4.78 -9.41
N VAL A 227 -14.47 -6.07 -9.29
CA VAL A 227 -14.78 -6.72 -8.01
C VAL A 227 -13.55 -6.79 -7.10
N GLY A 228 -12.39 -7.20 -7.64
CA GLY A 228 -11.14 -7.32 -6.87
C GLY A 228 -10.62 -5.98 -6.36
N VAL A 229 -10.50 -4.98 -7.23
CA VAL A 229 -9.90 -3.68 -6.88
C VAL A 229 -10.90 -2.77 -6.17
N SER A 230 -12.15 -2.71 -6.62
CA SER A 230 -13.10 -1.70 -6.10
C SER A 230 -13.77 -2.10 -4.80
N ILE A 231 -13.80 -3.39 -4.46
CA ILE A 231 -14.50 -3.90 -3.27
C ILE A 231 -13.53 -4.57 -2.33
N VAL A 232 -12.79 -5.58 -2.79
CA VAL A 232 -11.89 -6.31 -1.89
C VAL A 232 -10.78 -5.39 -1.40
N MET A 233 -10.05 -4.71 -2.29
CA MET A 233 -9.00 -3.78 -1.83
C MET A 233 -9.56 -2.56 -1.08
N ARG A 234 -10.70 -2.00 -1.52
CA ARG A 234 -11.29 -0.80 -0.91
C ARG A 234 -11.77 -1.01 0.52
N GLU A 235 -12.34 -2.16 0.82
CA GLU A 235 -12.94 -2.44 2.15
C GLU A 235 -11.96 -3.18 3.09
N TRP A 236 -10.88 -3.77 2.57
CA TRP A 236 -9.84 -4.43 3.38
C TRP A 236 -8.69 -3.52 3.81
N LEU A 237 -8.39 -2.44 3.08
CA LEU A 237 -7.39 -1.41 3.45
C LEU A 237 -7.96 -0.41 4.47
#